data_AF-A0AB72UH32-F1
#
_entry.id   AF-A0AB72UH32-F1
#
_cell.length_a   1.000
_cell.length_b   1.000
_cell.length_c   1.000
_cell.angle_alpha   90.00
_cell.angle_beta   90.00
_cell.angle_gamma   90.00
#
_symmetry.space_group_name_H-M   'P 1'
#
loop_
_entity.id
_entity.type
_entity.pdbx_description
1 polymer ?
#
loop_
_entity_poly.entity_id
_entity_poly.type
_entity_poly.pdbx_seq_one_letter_code
_entity_poly.pdbx_strand_id
1 'polypeptide(L)'
;MIEYIPSISGILSELITGLLGGTVVAAATYGTKLFKRKQIEAKFPVSGEYISFFEDILDGEQIVVPSVATIKQKGSDIKITNEVSEGRSWTLEGTILQGGHISGVYSADAIYDEGVGSFYLRINPNTLDGMWNGYDHANKITNSGRYWFRRVLNCQIIPYDQEYLNDILHTSANAFGNGYFDRTAIANDTENYAVVALIDGEFAGYCFGKIEVANSVERITKLDTRVLPDDVRIANEDGNLGIIKTIAIRRKFRGHGIGTKLIQASENELKSRGAKCIIVPSWTVESKTPIKSLLIQNDYSEWLENRSYWKDECEAKKFECVAYDGKCKCSVTFYRKGRI
;
A
#
# COMPACT_ATOMS: atom_id res chain seq x y z
N MET A 1 -14.98 -9.45 83.47
CA MET A 1 -14.54 -9.48 82.05
C MET A 1 -13.72 -8.23 81.82
N ILE A 2 -12.41 -8.38 81.66
CA ILE A 2 -11.54 -7.27 81.27
C ILE A 2 -11.50 -7.34 79.75
N GLU A 3 -12.14 -6.39 79.07
CA GLU A 3 -12.04 -6.26 77.61
C GLU A 3 -10.60 -5.90 77.25
N TYR A 4 -9.97 -6.76 76.45
CA TYR A 4 -8.63 -6.53 75.95
C TYR A 4 -8.70 -5.45 74.86
N ILE A 5 -8.30 -4.23 75.21
CA ILE A 5 -8.14 -3.14 74.24
C ILE A 5 -6.78 -3.36 73.56
N PRO A 6 -6.72 -3.62 72.24
CA PRO A 6 -5.45 -3.77 71.54
C PRO A 6 -4.62 -2.50 71.70
N SER A 7 -3.31 -2.66 71.96
CA SER A 7 -2.42 -1.50 71.98
C SER A 7 -2.40 -0.84 70.60
N ILE A 8 -2.32 0.50 70.57
CA ILE A 8 -2.22 1.28 69.32
C ILE A 8 -1.09 0.75 68.41
N SER A 9 0.00 0.23 69.01
CA SER A 9 1.09 -0.42 68.29
C SER A 9 0.69 -1.70 67.54
N GLY A 10 -0.22 -2.51 68.10
CA GLY A 10 -0.73 -3.72 67.47
C GLY A 10 -1.59 -3.39 66.24
N ILE A 11 -2.52 -2.44 66.39
CA ILE A 11 -3.38 -1.96 65.30
C ILE A 11 -2.52 -1.37 64.17
N LEU A 12 -1.50 -0.56 64.50
CA LEU A 12 -0.60 0.03 63.51
C LEU A 12 0.23 -1.03 62.77
N SER A 13 0.72 -2.06 63.47
CA SER A 13 1.48 -3.16 62.87
C SER A 13 0.65 -3.97 61.88
N GLU A 14 -0.61 -4.26 62.22
CA GLU A 14 -1.54 -4.98 61.33
C GLU A 14 -1.87 -4.14 60.08
N LEU A 15 -2.11 -2.84 60.23
CA LEU A 15 -2.34 -1.93 59.11
C LEU A 15 -1.15 -1.86 58.16
N ILE A 16 0.08 -1.72 58.69
CA ILE A 16 1.30 -1.69 57.89
C ILE A 16 1.50 -3.03 57.16
N THR A 17 1.28 -4.15 57.86
CA THR A 17 1.40 -5.49 57.26
C THR A 17 0.39 -5.69 56.14
N GLY A 18 -0.86 -5.25 56.32
CA GLY A 18 -1.89 -5.28 55.29
C GLY A 18 -1.56 -4.41 54.07
N LEU A 19 -1.05 -3.19 54.27
CA LEU A 19 -0.63 -2.28 53.20
C LEU A 19 0.55 -2.82 52.39
N LEU A 20 1.57 -3.36 53.08
CA LEU A 20 2.72 -3.99 52.44
C LEU A 20 2.30 -5.23 51.65
N GLY A 21 1.50 -6.11 52.25
CA GLY A 21 0.94 -7.28 51.58
C GLY A 21 0.15 -6.90 50.34
N GLY A 22 -0.75 -5.93 50.45
CA GLY A 22 -1.54 -5.40 49.34
C GLY A 22 -0.69 -4.83 48.21
N THR A 23 0.36 -4.08 48.57
CA THR A 23 1.29 -3.48 47.59
C THR A 23 2.11 -4.54 46.85
N VAL A 24 2.62 -5.56 47.57
CA VAL A 24 3.35 -6.68 46.95
C VAL A 24 2.45 -7.46 45.98
N VAL A 25 1.21 -7.77 46.38
CA VAL A 25 0.25 -8.47 45.51
C VAL A 25 -0.11 -7.64 44.29
N ALA A 26 -0.34 -6.33 44.46
CA ALA A 26 -0.60 -5.42 43.35
C ALA A 26 0.58 -5.33 42.37
N ALA A 27 1.81 -5.22 42.89
CA ALA A 27 3.02 -5.19 42.08
C ALA A 27 3.24 -6.52 41.31
N ALA A 28 3.04 -7.67 41.97
CA ALA A 28 3.13 -8.98 41.33
C ALA A 28 2.06 -9.18 40.24
N THR A 29 0.82 -8.75 40.52
CA THR A 29 -0.30 -8.80 39.55
C THR A 29 -0.02 -7.90 38.35
N TYR A 30 0.49 -6.70 38.58
CA TYR A 30 0.89 -5.79 37.51
C TYR A 30 2.06 -6.36 36.68
N GLY A 31 3.08 -6.90 37.35
CA GLY A 31 4.24 -7.52 36.71
C GLY A 31 3.85 -8.72 35.83
N THR A 32 3.00 -9.62 36.33
CA THR A 32 2.49 -10.76 35.53
C THR A 32 1.63 -10.30 34.35
N LYS A 33 0.81 -9.25 34.51
CA LYS A 33 0.04 -8.66 33.41
C LYS A 33 0.96 -8.08 32.34
N LEU A 34 2.00 -7.34 32.72
CA LEU A 34 3.00 -6.81 31.78
C LEU A 34 3.77 -7.90 31.06
N PHE A 35 4.18 -8.95 31.78
CA PHE A 35 4.87 -10.08 31.19
C PHE A 35 4.01 -10.81 30.16
N LYS A 36 2.76 -11.15 30.50
CA LYS A 36 1.80 -11.76 29.58
C LYS A 36 1.55 -10.89 28.35
N ARG A 37 1.40 -9.57 28.55
CA ARG A 37 1.27 -8.60 27.46
C ARG A 37 2.45 -8.67 26.48
N LYS A 38 3.68 -8.58 26.98
CA LYS A 38 4.89 -8.66 26.15
C LYS A 38 5.01 -10.02 25.44
N GLN A 39 4.61 -11.10 26.11
CA GLN A 39 4.62 -12.44 25.50
C GLN A 39 3.65 -12.54 24.32
N ILE A 40 2.44 -11.96 24.43
CA ILE A 40 1.46 -11.92 23.33
C ILE A 40 1.97 -11.03 22.19
N GLU A 41 2.52 -9.86 22.50
CA GLU A 41 3.10 -8.94 21.51
C GLU A 41 4.27 -9.58 20.74
N ALA A 42 5.14 -10.33 21.42
CA ALA A 42 6.24 -11.05 20.77
C ALA A 42 5.74 -12.25 19.93
N LYS A 43 4.71 -12.96 20.41
CA LYS A 43 4.14 -14.12 19.71
C LYS A 43 3.33 -13.70 18.47
N PHE A 44 2.65 -12.56 18.53
CA PHE A 44 1.78 -12.04 17.48
C PHE A 44 2.10 -10.57 17.22
N PRO A 45 3.21 -10.26 16.54
CA PRO A 45 3.68 -8.89 16.32
C PRO A 45 2.86 -8.22 15.20
N VAL A 46 1.64 -7.80 15.51
CA VAL A 46 0.71 -7.23 14.51
C VAL A 46 0.77 -5.70 14.43
N SER A 47 1.41 -5.01 15.37
CA SER A 47 1.53 -3.54 15.33
C SER A 47 2.31 -3.03 14.12
N GLY A 48 1.83 -1.95 13.49
CA GLY A 48 2.51 -1.26 12.40
C GLY A 48 1.55 -0.75 11.33
N GLU A 49 2.11 -0.30 10.22
CA GLU A 49 1.36 0.16 9.05
C GLU A 49 1.05 -1.00 8.10
N TYR A 50 -0.14 -0.98 7.51
CA TYR A 50 -0.62 -1.96 6.55
C TYR A 50 -1.30 -1.24 5.40
N ILE A 51 -1.28 -1.86 4.22
CA ILE A 51 -2.25 -1.59 3.17
C ILE A 51 -3.41 -2.53 3.41
N SER A 52 -4.57 -1.99 3.75
CA SER A 52 -5.82 -2.73 3.86
C SER A 52 -6.54 -2.76 2.52
N PHE A 53 -7.26 -3.85 2.30
CA PHE A 53 -8.13 -4.08 1.16
C PHE A 53 -9.42 -4.64 1.72
N PHE A 54 -10.55 -4.12 1.26
CA PHE A 54 -11.84 -4.66 1.62
C PHE A 54 -12.76 -4.74 0.42
N GLU A 55 -13.53 -5.82 0.38
CA GLU A 55 -14.62 -5.95 -0.58
C GLU A 55 -15.77 -5.05 -0.13
N ASP A 56 -16.24 -4.21 -1.03
CA ASP A 56 -17.40 -3.34 -0.84
C ASP A 56 -18.34 -3.48 -2.06
N ILE A 57 -19.57 -2.99 -1.94
CA ILE A 57 -20.53 -2.94 -3.03
C ILE A 57 -20.80 -1.47 -3.37
N LEU A 58 -20.39 -1.05 -4.56
CA LEU A 58 -20.68 0.28 -5.10
C LEU A 58 -21.51 0.11 -6.36
N ASP A 59 -22.69 0.73 -6.39
CA ASP A 59 -23.64 0.66 -7.51
C ASP A 59 -24.00 -0.78 -7.95
N GLY A 60 -24.01 -1.71 -6.98
CA GLY A 60 -24.31 -3.13 -7.23
C GLY A 60 -23.13 -3.97 -7.74
N GLU A 61 -21.96 -3.35 -7.95
CA GLU A 61 -20.73 -4.06 -8.32
C GLU A 61 -19.82 -4.26 -7.11
N GLN A 62 -19.21 -5.44 -7.02
CA GLN A 62 -18.21 -5.71 -5.99
C GLN A 62 -16.90 -5.02 -6.36
N ILE A 63 -16.46 -4.09 -5.51
CA ILE A 63 -15.19 -3.39 -5.66
C ILE A 63 -14.23 -3.76 -4.53
N VAL A 64 -12.93 -3.64 -4.79
CA VAL A 64 -11.89 -3.77 -3.76
C VAL A 64 -11.30 -2.40 -3.51
N VAL A 65 -11.49 -1.88 -2.30
CA VAL A 65 -11.01 -0.54 -1.92
C VAL A 65 -9.70 -0.67 -1.13
N PRO A 66 -8.57 -0.18 -1.66
CA PRO A 66 -7.32 -0.13 -0.91
C PRO A 66 -7.25 1.12 -0.02
N SER A 67 -6.81 0.97 1.22
CA SER A 67 -6.53 2.10 2.12
C SER A 67 -5.31 1.84 3.01
N VAL A 68 -4.82 2.90 3.66
CA VAL A 68 -3.73 2.78 4.65
C VAL A 68 -4.35 2.53 6.02
N ALA A 69 -3.83 1.53 6.70
CA ALA A 69 -4.25 1.12 8.04
C ALA A 69 -3.08 1.23 9.02
N THR A 70 -3.35 1.77 10.21
CA THR A 70 -2.42 1.69 11.34
C THR A 70 -2.98 0.75 12.39
N ILE A 71 -2.20 -0.27 12.75
CA ILE A 71 -2.53 -1.23 13.81
C ILE A 71 -1.72 -0.90 15.05
N LYS A 72 -2.40 -0.66 16.17
CA LYS A 72 -1.82 -0.53 17.51
C LYS A 72 -2.18 -1.74 18.35
N GLN A 73 -1.19 -2.34 19.01
CA GLN A 73 -1.38 -3.49 19.91
C GLN A 73 -0.99 -3.16 21.35
N LYS A 74 -1.81 -3.66 22.28
CA LYS A 74 -1.56 -3.62 23.72
C LYS A 74 -1.87 -5.00 24.31
N GLY A 75 -0.89 -5.88 24.28
CA GLY A 75 -1.08 -7.28 24.64
C GLY A 75 -2.00 -7.98 23.64
N SER A 76 -3.16 -8.44 24.11
CA SER A 76 -4.20 -9.00 23.25
C SER A 76 -5.04 -7.93 22.56
N ASP A 77 -5.08 -6.71 23.08
CA ASP A 77 -6.00 -5.68 22.60
C ASP A 77 -5.44 -5.04 21.33
N ILE A 78 -6.29 -4.85 20.33
CA ILE A 78 -5.97 -4.32 19.01
C ILE A 78 -6.88 -3.15 18.70
N LYS A 79 -6.28 -2.08 18.18
CA LYS A 79 -6.98 -0.98 17.53
C LYS A 79 -6.42 -0.78 16.13
N ILE A 80 -7.28 -0.85 15.12
CA ILE A 80 -6.94 -0.57 13.72
C ILE A 80 -7.67 0.71 13.31
N THR A 81 -6.93 1.66 12.76
CA THR A 81 -7.52 2.87 12.18
C THR A 81 -7.23 2.87 10.69
N ASN A 82 -8.28 2.96 9.87
CA ASN A 82 -8.19 3.06 8.42
C ASN A 82 -8.66 4.44 7.97
N GLU A 83 -7.91 5.08 7.07
CA GLU A 83 -8.34 6.29 6.37
C GLU A 83 -8.71 5.90 4.94
N VAL A 84 -10.00 5.94 4.62
CA VAL A 84 -10.53 5.65 3.28
C VAL A 84 -10.66 6.96 2.52
N SER A 85 -10.58 6.88 1.19
CA SER A 85 -10.86 8.01 0.31
C SER A 85 -12.21 8.66 0.63
N GLU A 86 -12.33 9.96 0.37
CA GLU A 86 -13.55 10.76 0.58
C GLU A 86 -13.88 11.07 2.05
N GLY A 87 -12.88 11.01 2.94
CA GLY A 87 -13.02 11.45 4.33
C GLY A 87 -13.75 10.46 5.24
N ARG A 88 -13.99 9.23 4.77
CA ARG A 88 -14.47 8.13 5.61
C ARG A 88 -13.29 7.51 6.34
N SER A 89 -13.42 7.32 7.65
CA SER A 89 -12.46 6.54 8.42
C SER A 89 -13.18 5.51 9.28
N TRP A 90 -12.51 4.38 9.47
CA TRP A 90 -13.03 3.26 10.24
C TRP A 90 -12.09 2.96 11.39
N THR A 91 -12.66 2.82 12.57
CA THR A 91 -11.98 2.28 13.75
C THR A 91 -12.44 0.85 13.98
N LEU A 92 -11.49 -0.08 14.02
CA LEU A 92 -11.72 -1.47 14.41
C LEU A 92 -11.08 -1.71 15.77
N GLU A 93 -11.85 -2.23 16.72
CA GLU A 93 -11.38 -2.59 18.06
C GLU A 93 -11.64 -4.08 18.30
N GLY A 94 -10.59 -4.82 18.67
CA GLY A 94 -10.70 -6.27 18.83
C GLY A 94 -9.63 -6.87 19.72
N THR A 95 -9.68 -8.18 19.85
CA THR A 95 -8.81 -8.94 20.76
C THR A 95 -8.19 -10.12 20.04
N ILE A 96 -6.90 -10.35 20.25
CA ILE A 96 -6.19 -11.54 19.80
C ILE A 96 -6.66 -12.74 20.62
N LEU A 97 -7.26 -13.72 19.93
CA LEU A 97 -7.71 -14.99 20.47
C LEU A 97 -6.58 -16.03 20.47
N GLN A 98 -6.78 -17.10 21.25
CA GLN A 98 -5.92 -18.28 21.19
C GLN A 98 -5.92 -18.87 19.77
N GLY A 99 -4.73 -19.13 19.22
CA GLY A 99 -4.57 -19.65 17.86
C GLY A 99 -4.25 -18.59 16.79
N GLY A 100 -4.06 -17.32 17.15
CA GLY A 100 -3.60 -16.29 16.22
C GLY A 100 -4.72 -15.72 15.34
N HIS A 101 -5.87 -15.48 15.95
CA HIS A 101 -7.00 -14.80 15.30
C HIS A 101 -7.29 -13.49 16.05
N ILE A 102 -7.90 -12.52 15.38
CA ILE A 102 -8.37 -11.27 15.95
C ILE A 102 -9.86 -11.21 15.68
N SER A 103 -10.66 -10.99 16.72
CA SER A 103 -12.09 -10.75 16.57
C SER A 103 -12.48 -9.46 17.27
N GLY A 104 -13.41 -8.71 16.69
CA GLY A 104 -13.81 -7.45 17.28
C GLY A 104 -14.99 -6.81 16.56
N VAL A 105 -15.16 -5.53 16.83
CA VAL A 105 -16.17 -4.66 16.23
C VAL A 105 -15.51 -3.54 15.45
N TYR A 106 -16.19 -3.03 14.44
CA TYR A 106 -15.78 -1.85 13.72
C TYR A 106 -16.88 -0.81 13.73
N SER A 107 -16.49 0.45 13.71
CA SER A 107 -17.40 1.60 13.63
C SER A 107 -16.83 2.65 12.69
N ALA A 108 -17.70 3.33 11.94
CA ALA A 108 -17.31 4.54 11.22
C ALA A 108 -17.00 5.66 12.23
N ASP A 109 -16.00 6.48 11.94
CA ASP A 109 -15.66 7.63 12.79
C ASP A 109 -16.46 8.91 12.42
N ALA A 110 -17.07 8.92 11.24
CA ALA A 110 -17.82 10.09 10.76
C ALA A 110 -19.15 10.23 11.52
N ILE A 111 -19.47 11.45 11.97
CA ILE A 111 -20.63 11.75 12.83
C ILE A 111 -21.97 11.30 12.22
N TYR A 112 -22.07 11.26 10.88
CA TYR A 112 -23.28 10.90 10.15
C TYR A 112 -23.26 9.49 9.58
N ASP A 113 -22.18 8.74 9.79
CA ASP A 113 -22.05 7.35 9.37
C ASP A 113 -22.21 6.45 10.60
N GLU A 114 -23.36 5.79 10.71
CA GLU A 114 -23.66 4.84 11.79
C GLU A 114 -23.23 3.41 11.46
N GLY A 115 -22.39 3.23 10.43
CA GLY A 115 -21.86 1.93 10.05
C GLY A 115 -21.17 1.23 11.21
N VAL A 116 -21.71 0.08 11.60
CA VAL A 116 -21.18 -0.75 12.68
C VAL A 116 -21.22 -2.22 12.27
N GLY A 117 -20.23 -2.97 12.71
CA GLY A 117 -20.22 -4.41 12.47
C GLY A 117 -19.18 -5.15 13.28
N SER A 118 -18.96 -6.39 12.89
CA SER A 118 -17.99 -7.30 13.46
C SER A 118 -16.97 -7.73 12.42
N PHE A 119 -15.78 -8.09 12.88
CA PHE A 119 -14.74 -8.63 12.02
C PHE A 119 -14.04 -9.82 12.67
N TYR A 120 -13.48 -10.66 11.82
CA TYR A 120 -12.63 -11.78 12.21
C TYR A 120 -11.45 -11.87 11.26
N LEU A 121 -10.23 -11.80 11.78
CA LEU A 121 -8.99 -11.83 11.01
C LEU A 121 -8.09 -12.94 11.53
N ARG A 122 -7.41 -13.63 10.62
CA ARG A 122 -6.32 -14.55 10.91
C ARG A 122 -4.98 -13.81 10.81
N ILE A 123 -4.09 -14.06 11.76
CA ILE A 123 -2.74 -13.51 11.77
C ILE A 123 -1.82 -14.46 10.99
N ASN A 124 -1.21 -13.93 9.94
CA ASN A 124 -0.21 -14.61 9.12
C ASN A 124 1.08 -13.77 9.07
N PRO A 125 2.23 -14.34 8.64
CA PRO A 125 3.44 -13.55 8.46
C PRO A 125 3.22 -12.38 7.51
N ASN A 126 3.34 -11.15 8.01
CA ASN A 126 3.14 -9.89 7.28
C ASN A 126 1.74 -9.66 6.67
N THR A 127 0.76 -10.51 6.98
CA THR A 127 -0.62 -10.33 6.48
C THR A 127 -1.65 -10.64 7.55
N LEU A 128 -2.79 -9.97 7.47
CA LEU A 128 -4.02 -10.37 8.15
C LEU A 128 -5.08 -10.61 7.10
N ASP A 129 -5.86 -11.67 7.22
CA ASP A 129 -6.95 -11.93 6.28
C ASP A 129 -8.15 -12.55 6.99
N GLY A 130 -9.33 -12.21 6.52
CA GLY A 130 -10.55 -12.76 7.09
C GLY A 130 -11.78 -12.07 6.54
N MET A 131 -12.77 -11.87 7.40
CA MET A 131 -14.10 -11.42 7.00
C MET A 131 -14.60 -10.31 7.91
N TRP A 132 -15.51 -9.52 7.36
CA TRP A 132 -16.32 -8.57 8.11
C TRP A 132 -17.79 -8.79 7.81
N ASN A 133 -18.62 -8.39 8.75
CA ASN A 133 -20.07 -8.35 8.59
C ASN A 133 -20.58 -7.13 9.35
N GLY A 134 -21.35 -6.27 8.70
CA GLY A 134 -21.99 -5.17 9.39
C GLY A 134 -23.16 -4.58 8.64
N TYR A 135 -23.77 -3.60 9.29
CA TYR A 135 -24.98 -2.95 8.84
C TYR A 135 -24.63 -1.68 8.07
N ASP A 136 -25.07 -1.61 6.82
CA ASP A 136 -25.03 -0.41 6.01
C ASP A 136 -26.28 0.43 6.32
N HIS A 137 -26.07 1.54 7.02
CA HIS A 137 -27.17 2.41 7.43
C HIS A 137 -27.85 3.09 6.23
N ALA A 138 -27.10 3.48 5.20
CA ALA A 138 -27.63 4.18 4.03
C ALA A 138 -28.58 3.30 3.23
N ASN A 139 -28.19 2.04 3.02
CA ASN A 139 -28.97 1.08 2.24
C ASN A 139 -29.90 0.20 3.09
N LYS A 140 -29.79 0.24 4.43
CA LYS A 140 -30.53 -0.59 5.38
C LYS A 140 -30.38 -2.09 5.14
N ILE A 141 -29.17 -2.51 4.78
CA ILE A 141 -28.83 -3.92 4.49
C ILE A 141 -27.69 -4.39 5.39
N THR A 142 -27.63 -5.70 5.61
CA THR A 142 -26.45 -6.34 6.20
C THR A 142 -25.55 -6.80 5.08
N ASN A 143 -24.31 -6.34 5.09
CA ASN A 143 -23.29 -6.73 4.12
C ASN A 143 -22.17 -7.48 4.82
N SER A 144 -21.51 -8.34 4.04
CA SER A 144 -20.31 -9.02 4.48
C SER A 144 -19.33 -9.09 3.33
N GLY A 145 -18.05 -9.03 3.67
CA GLY A 145 -16.99 -9.11 2.68
C GLY A 145 -15.70 -9.62 3.31
N ARG A 146 -14.67 -9.72 2.48
CA ARG A 146 -13.34 -10.07 2.94
C ARG A 146 -12.54 -8.83 3.32
N TYR A 147 -11.73 -8.98 4.36
CA TYR A 147 -10.67 -8.05 4.72
C TYR A 147 -9.31 -8.68 4.44
N TRP A 148 -8.40 -7.90 3.89
CA TRP A 148 -6.98 -8.25 3.82
C TRP A 148 -6.14 -7.05 4.24
N PHE A 149 -5.15 -7.30 5.07
CA PHE A 149 -4.14 -6.33 5.46
C PHE A 149 -2.79 -6.89 5.05
N ARG A 150 -1.99 -6.09 4.35
CA ARG A 150 -0.61 -6.43 4.00
C ARG A 150 0.31 -5.43 4.67
N ARG A 151 1.19 -5.90 5.54
CA ARG A 151 2.12 -5.05 6.28
C ARG A 151 2.94 -4.22 5.30
N VAL A 152 3.02 -2.92 5.52
CA VAL A 152 3.95 -2.06 4.78
C VAL A 152 5.36 -2.53 5.12
N LEU A 153 6.09 -2.99 4.11
CA LEU A 153 7.45 -3.45 4.31
C LEU A 153 8.40 -2.25 4.30
N ASN A 154 9.38 -2.28 5.19
CA ASN A 154 10.47 -1.33 5.11
C ASN A 154 11.35 -1.71 3.92
N CYS A 155 11.55 -0.77 3.00
CA CYS A 155 12.40 -0.98 1.83
C CYS A 155 13.39 0.16 1.72
N GLN A 156 14.58 -0.16 1.25
CA GLN A 156 15.58 0.81 0.87
C GLN A 156 15.38 1.12 -0.61
N ILE A 157 15.29 2.40 -0.96
CA ILE A 157 15.32 2.84 -2.35
C ILE A 157 16.73 3.33 -2.65
N ILE A 158 17.36 2.76 -3.68
CA ILE A 158 18.70 3.14 -4.13
C ILE A 158 18.71 3.45 -5.63
N PRO A 159 19.67 4.25 -6.11
CA PRO A 159 19.94 4.33 -7.54
C PRO A 159 20.26 2.94 -8.10
N TYR A 160 19.88 2.70 -9.34
CA TYR A 160 20.26 1.51 -10.09
C TYR A 160 21.78 1.39 -10.24
N ASP A 161 22.23 0.15 -10.17
CA ASP A 161 23.58 -0.30 -10.52
C ASP A 161 23.48 -1.51 -11.46
N GLN A 162 24.49 -1.73 -12.30
CA GLN A 162 24.51 -2.84 -13.25
C GLN A 162 24.36 -4.23 -12.61
N GLU A 163 24.70 -4.38 -11.33
CA GLU A 163 24.48 -5.64 -10.60
C GLU A 163 23.00 -6.09 -10.63
N TYR A 164 22.05 -5.15 -10.69
CA TYR A 164 20.61 -5.44 -10.70
C TYR A 164 20.03 -5.67 -12.11
N LEU A 165 20.84 -5.57 -13.17
CA LEU A 165 20.37 -5.68 -14.55
C LEU A 165 19.60 -7.00 -14.80
N ASN A 166 20.12 -8.12 -14.30
CA ASN A 166 19.47 -9.42 -14.45
C ASN A 166 18.12 -9.48 -13.73
N ASP A 167 18.03 -8.88 -12.54
CA ASP A 167 16.80 -8.84 -11.74
C ASP A 167 15.73 -7.97 -12.40
N ILE A 168 16.13 -6.84 -12.98
CA ILE A 168 15.25 -5.97 -13.76
C ILE A 168 14.73 -6.70 -14.99
N LEU A 169 15.60 -7.32 -15.78
CA LEU A 169 15.20 -8.07 -16.98
C LEU A 169 14.23 -9.19 -16.63
N HIS A 170 14.53 -9.98 -15.60
CA HIS A 170 13.65 -11.06 -15.14
C HIS A 170 12.31 -10.54 -14.63
N THR A 171 12.31 -9.47 -13.82
CA THR A 171 11.07 -8.87 -13.28
C THR A 171 10.20 -8.29 -14.40
N SER A 172 10.83 -7.71 -15.42
CA SER A 172 10.15 -7.15 -16.59
C SER A 172 9.55 -8.21 -17.48
N ALA A 173 10.29 -9.29 -17.76
CA ALA A 173 9.79 -10.42 -18.53
C ALA A 173 8.53 -11.01 -17.91
N ASN A 174 8.51 -11.16 -16.59
CA ASN A 174 7.34 -11.63 -15.84
C ASN A 174 6.17 -10.64 -15.81
N ALA A 175 6.44 -9.34 -15.95
CA ALA A 175 5.42 -8.28 -15.87
C ALA A 175 4.81 -7.93 -17.23
N PHE A 176 5.62 -7.89 -18.28
CA PHE A 176 5.25 -7.34 -19.59
C PHE A 176 5.45 -8.34 -20.74
N GLY A 177 6.26 -9.39 -20.54
CA GLY A 177 6.60 -10.37 -21.55
C GLY A 177 8.09 -10.40 -21.92
N ASN A 178 8.54 -11.55 -22.44
CA ASN A 178 9.92 -11.70 -22.89
C ASN A 178 10.22 -10.75 -24.08
N GLY A 179 11.41 -10.14 -24.06
CA GLY A 179 11.84 -9.21 -25.10
C GLY A 179 11.24 -7.81 -25.00
N TYR A 180 10.44 -7.51 -23.96
CA TYR A 180 9.92 -6.14 -23.74
C TYR A 180 11.04 -5.12 -23.52
N PHE A 181 12.09 -5.51 -22.79
CA PHE A 181 13.34 -4.76 -22.71
C PHE A 181 14.46 -5.49 -23.42
N ASP A 182 15.24 -4.72 -24.18
CA ASP A 182 16.55 -5.15 -24.63
C ASP A 182 17.60 -4.88 -23.54
N ARG A 183 18.48 -5.85 -23.31
CA ARG A 183 19.61 -5.74 -22.37
C ARG A 183 20.48 -4.54 -22.72
N THR A 184 20.79 -4.33 -24.01
CA THR A 184 21.68 -3.23 -24.40
C THR A 184 21.03 -1.88 -24.18
N ALA A 185 19.70 -1.81 -24.36
CA ALA A 185 18.90 -0.62 -24.13
C ALA A 185 18.83 -0.22 -22.65
N ILE A 186 19.00 -1.13 -21.69
CA ILE A 186 19.08 -0.76 -20.25
C ILE A 186 20.54 -0.47 -19.85
N ALA A 187 21.47 -1.32 -20.27
CA ALA A 187 22.87 -1.23 -19.83
C ALA A 187 23.57 0.07 -20.27
N ASN A 188 23.16 0.62 -21.41
CA ASN A 188 23.76 1.81 -22.01
C ASN A 188 22.87 3.07 -21.86
N ASP A 189 21.79 3.01 -21.11
CA ASP A 189 20.85 4.13 -21.00
C ASP A 189 21.36 5.17 -20.00
N THR A 190 22.14 6.13 -20.50
CA THR A 190 22.64 7.25 -19.71
C THR A 190 21.62 8.38 -19.54
N GLU A 191 20.53 8.35 -20.31
CA GLU A 191 19.50 9.40 -20.30
C GLU A 191 18.36 9.08 -19.32
N ASN A 192 18.09 7.79 -19.09
CA ASN A 192 17.19 7.35 -18.03
C ASN A 192 17.87 7.43 -16.66
N TYR A 193 17.08 7.75 -15.64
CA TYR A 193 17.41 7.33 -14.28
C TYR A 193 16.60 6.08 -13.95
N ALA A 194 17.10 5.35 -12.96
CA ALA A 194 16.44 4.19 -12.45
C ALA A 194 16.68 4.10 -10.95
N VAL A 195 15.62 3.73 -10.23
CA VAL A 195 15.69 3.42 -8.81
C VAL A 195 15.26 1.98 -8.57
N VAL A 196 15.89 1.34 -7.60
CA VAL A 196 15.65 -0.05 -7.20
C VAL A 196 15.18 -0.06 -5.75
N ALA A 197 14.22 -0.93 -5.44
CA ALA A 197 13.77 -1.20 -4.08
C ALA A 197 14.40 -2.50 -3.57
N LEU A 198 15.01 -2.46 -2.38
CA LEU A 198 15.55 -3.62 -1.67
C LEU A 198 14.76 -3.88 -0.37
N ILE A 199 14.48 -5.15 -0.09
CA ILE A 199 13.92 -5.65 1.18
C ILE A 199 14.96 -6.57 1.80
N ASP A 200 15.53 -6.19 2.94
CA ASP A 200 16.58 -6.98 3.62
C ASP A 200 17.74 -7.38 2.68
N GLY A 201 18.12 -6.46 1.78
CA GLY A 201 19.14 -6.66 0.74
C GLY A 201 18.67 -7.40 -0.51
N GLU A 202 17.45 -7.94 -0.53
CA GLU A 202 16.88 -8.61 -1.70
C GLU A 202 16.21 -7.62 -2.66
N PHE A 203 16.51 -7.72 -3.95
CA PHE A 203 15.80 -6.99 -5.01
C PHE A 203 14.29 -7.25 -4.95
N ALA A 204 13.50 -6.18 -4.82
CA ALA A 204 12.04 -6.24 -4.75
C ALA A 204 11.34 -5.65 -5.97
N GLY A 205 11.93 -4.66 -6.62
CA GLY A 205 11.36 -4.00 -7.78
C GLY A 205 12.19 -2.81 -8.22
N TYR A 206 11.76 -2.17 -9.31
CA TYR A 206 12.44 -1.03 -9.89
C TYR A 206 11.45 -0.04 -10.50
N CYS A 207 11.92 1.18 -10.75
CA CYS A 207 11.21 2.21 -11.49
C CYS A 207 12.18 2.97 -12.40
N PHE A 208 11.86 3.10 -13.68
CA PHE A 208 12.57 3.87 -14.69
C PHE A 208 11.83 5.16 -15.01
N GLY A 209 12.59 6.24 -15.14
CA GLY A 209 12.07 7.48 -15.67
C GLY A 209 13.14 8.31 -16.36
N LYS A 210 12.73 9.44 -16.95
CA LYS A 210 13.64 10.45 -17.50
C LYS A 210 12.95 11.79 -17.68
N ILE A 211 13.74 12.82 -17.92
CA ILE A 211 13.26 14.07 -18.51
C ILE A 211 13.19 13.87 -20.02
N GLU A 212 12.05 14.21 -20.61
CA GLU A 212 11.86 14.16 -22.05
C GLU A 212 12.35 15.44 -22.72
N VAL A 213 12.91 15.28 -23.92
CA VAL A 213 13.31 16.42 -24.75
C VAL A 213 12.08 17.23 -25.16
N ALA A 214 12.31 18.52 -25.44
CA ALA A 214 11.24 19.40 -25.86
C ALA A 214 10.48 18.87 -27.09
N ASN A 215 9.16 19.06 -27.12
CA ASN A 215 8.28 18.69 -28.23
C ASN A 215 8.28 17.19 -28.57
N SER A 216 8.39 16.32 -27.56
CA SER A 216 8.46 14.85 -27.74
C SER A 216 7.16 14.11 -27.44
N VAL A 217 6.17 14.76 -26.82
CA VAL A 217 4.94 14.11 -26.35
C VAL A 217 4.15 13.39 -27.45
N GLU A 218 4.18 13.87 -28.69
CA GLU A 218 3.54 13.17 -29.84
C GLU A 218 4.21 11.82 -30.11
N ARG A 219 5.54 11.77 -30.08
CA ARG A 219 6.31 10.53 -30.23
C ARG A 219 6.00 9.55 -29.09
N ILE A 220 5.83 10.08 -27.88
CA ILE A 220 5.53 9.28 -26.68
C ILE A 220 4.12 8.72 -26.74
N THR A 221 3.14 9.53 -27.13
CA THR A 221 1.70 9.18 -27.10
C THR A 221 1.22 8.46 -28.35
N LYS A 222 1.94 8.60 -29.47
CA LYS A 222 1.54 8.17 -30.82
C LYS A 222 0.16 8.74 -31.21
N LEU A 223 -0.18 9.92 -30.70
CA LEU A 223 -1.44 10.61 -30.97
C LEU A 223 -1.17 12.03 -31.44
N ASP A 224 -2.14 12.57 -32.17
CA ASP A 224 -2.16 13.98 -32.55
C ASP A 224 -2.52 14.81 -31.31
N THR A 225 -1.59 15.65 -30.88
CA THR A 225 -1.63 16.28 -29.55
C THR A 225 -2.33 17.64 -29.53
N ARG A 226 -3.20 17.92 -30.51
CA ARG A 226 -3.98 19.18 -30.58
C ARG A 226 -4.85 19.51 -29.34
N VAL A 227 -4.98 18.59 -28.37
CA VAL A 227 -5.66 18.80 -27.09
C VAL A 227 -4.81 18.29 -25.90
N LEU A 228 -3.55 18.73 -25.81
CA LEU A 228 -2.78 18.58 -24.57
C LEU A 228 -3.35 19.48 -23.46
N PRO A 229 -3.47 18.97 -22.22
CA PRO A 229 -3.63 19.79 -21.04
C PRO A 229 -2.49 20.81 -20.97
N ASP A 230 -2.80 22.03 -20.54
CA ASP A 230 -1.82 23.12 -20.54
C ASP A 230 -0.54 22.79 -19.75
N ASP A 231 -0.65 22.07 -18.63
CA ASP A 231 0.50 21.66 -17.84
C ASP A 231 1.42 20.69 -18.58
N VAL A 232 0.85 19.72 -19.30
CA VAL A 232 1.62 18.79 -20.15
C VAL A 232 2.24 19.53 -21.33
N ARG A 233 1.46 20.39 -22.00
CA ARG A 233 1.91 21.16 -23.16
C ARG A 233 3.08 22.07 -22.81
N ILE A 234 2.95 22.88 -21.77
CA ILE A 234 3.98 23.82 -21.33
C ILE A 234 5.25 23.06 -20.90
N ALA A 235 5.12 22.01 -20.09
CA ALA A 235 6.28 21.23 -19.67
C ALA A 235 6.99 20.55 -20.86
N ASN A 236 6.23 20.07 -21.85
CA ASN A 236 6.76 19.50 -23.07
C ASN A 236 7.45 20.53 -23.98
N GLU A 237 6.90 21.73 -24.13
CA GLU A 237 7.53 22.82 -24.89
C GLU A 237 8.84 23.29 -24.23
N ASP A 238 8.86 23.34 -22.89
CA ASP A 238 10.01 23.76 -22.07
C ASP A 238 11.12 22.70 -21.94
N GLY A 239 10.89 21.46 -22.38
CA GLY A 239 11.82 20.34 -22.14
C GLY A 239 11.92 19.91 -20.67
N ASN A 240 10.85 20.15 -19.90
CA ASN A 240 10.74 19.85 -18.46
C ASN A 240 9.64 18.82 -18.18
N LEU A 241 9.29 17.99 -19.16
CA LEU A 241 8.32 16.92 -18.99
C LEU A 241 9.03 15.68 -18.44
N GLY A 242 8.71 15.31 -17.20
CA GLY A 242 9.13 14.03 -16.65
C GLY A 242 8.26 12.88 -17.16
N ILE A 243 8.86 11.72 -17.35
CA ILE A 243 8.12 10.48 -17.63
C ILE A 243 8.57 9.38 -16.68
N ILE A 244 7.61 8.70 -16.05
CA ILE A 244 7.86 7.40 -15.41
C ILE A 244 7.52 6.34 -16.45
N LYS A 245 8.56 5.77 -17.07
CA LYS A 245 8.41 4.88 -18.23
C LYS A 245 7.92 3.50 -17.82
N THR A 246 8.45 2.98 -16.72
CA THR A 246 8.18 1.60 -16.32
C THR A 246 8.42 1.41 -14.84
N ILE A 247 7.52 0.69 -14.20
CA ILE A 247 7.66 0.24 -12.82
C ILE A 247 7.21 -1.21 -12.75
N ALA A 248 8.02 -2.04 -12.08
CA ALA A 248 7.65 -3.43 -11.85
C ALA A 248 8.17 -3.91 -10.50
N ILE A 249 7.36 -4.73 -9.83
CA ILE A 249 7.63 -5.27 -8.50
C ILE A 249 7.49 -6.78 -8.59
N ARG A 250 8.42 -7.53 -8.00
CA ARG A 250 8.33 -8.99 -7.89
C ARG A 250 7.05 -9.37 -7.16
N ARG A 251 6.36 -10.40 -7.65
CA ARG A 251 5.01 -10.79 -7.18
C ARG A 251 4.91 -10.93 -5.66
N LYS A 252 5.92 -11.53 -5.02
CA LYS A 252 5.95 -11.77 -3.56
C LYS A 252 6.01 -10.50 -2.71
N PHE A 253 6.38 -9.36 -3.28
CA PHE A 253 6.49 -8.08 -2.56
C PHE A 253 5.39 -7.08 -2.94
N ARG A 254 4.43 -7.46 -3.80
CA ARG A 254 3.32 -6.59 -4.21
C ARG A 254 2.30 -6.39 -3.09
N GLY A 255 1.72 -5.19 -3.03
CA GLY A 255 0.72 -4.82 -2.02
C GLY A 255 1.31 -4.50 -0.65
N HIS A 256 2.63 -4.34 -0.54
CA HIS A 256 3.34 -4.01 0.70
C HIS A 256 3.88 -2.56 0.72
N GLY A 257 3.27 -1.65 -0.06
CA GLY A 257 3.66 -0.23 -0.12
C GLY A 257 4.90 0.10 -0.96
N ILE A 258 5.57 -0.89 -1.56
CA ILE A 258 6.81 -0.69 -2.35
C ILE A 258 6.58 0.18 -3.59
N GLY A 259 5.44 -0.01 -4.28
CA GLY A 259 5.10 0.78 -5.46
C GLY A 259 5.01 2.28 -5.16
N THR A 260 4.40 2.64 -4.04
CA THR A 260 4.31 4.03 -3.56
C THR A 260 5.69 4.61 -3.33
N LYS A 261 6.56 3.88 -2.62
CA LYS A 261 7.94 4.33 -2.36
C LYS A 261 8.76 4.50 -3.64
N LEU A 262 8.62 3.59 -4.61
CA LEU A 262 9.29 3.67 -5.92
C LEU A 262 8.80 4.88 -6.74
N ILE A 263 7.49 5.13 -6.78
CA ILE A 263 6.92 6.30 -7.48
C ILE A 263 7.40 7.58 -6.83
N GLN A 264 7.29 7.71 -5.50
CA GLN A 264 7.70 8.91 -4.78
C GLN A 264 9.19 9.21 -4.95
N ALA A 265 10.06 8.19 -4.88
CA ALA A 265 11.48 8.37 -5.15
C ALA A 265 11.73 8.81 -6.61
N SER A 266 10.98 8.23 -7.55
CA SER A 266 11.06 8.59 -8.98
C SER A 266 10.57 10.01 -9.25
N GLU A 267 9.52 10.46 -8.57
CA GLU A 267 9.03 11.83 -8.63
C GLU A 267 10.07 12.81 -8.10
N ASN A 268 10.65 12.52 -6.93
CA ASN A 268 11.66 13.39 -6.33
C ASN A 268 12.88 13.56 -7.24
N GLU A 269 13.33 12.47 -7.87
CA GLU A 269 14.43 12.49 -8.84
C GLU A 269 14.07 13.29 -10.11
N LEU A 270 12.84 13.16 -10.61
CA LEU A 270 12.38 13.96 -11.76
C LEU A 270 12.29 15.44 -11.41
N LYS A 271 11.77 15.78 -10.23
CA LYS A 271 11.69 17.16 -9.72
C LYS A 271 13.07 17.77 -9.56
N SER A 272 14.03 17.05 -8.99
CA SER A 272 15.41 17.54 -8.85
C SER A 272 16.11 17.75 -10.19
N ARG A 273 15.64 17.08 -11.25
CA ARG A 273 16.08 17.29 -12.64
C ARG A 273 15.28 18.36 -13.40
N GLY A 274 14.38 19.08 -12.72
CA GLY A 274 13.65 20.21 -13.31
C GLY A 274 12.30 19.85 -13.92
N ALA A 275 11.77 18.64 -13.71
CA ALA A 275 10.43 18.30 -14.18
C ALA A 275 9.38 19.26 -13.58
N LYS A 276 8.47 19.76 -14.42
CA LYS A 276 7.32 20.60 -14.02
C LYS A 276 5.97 19.87 -14.11
N CYS A 277 5.95 18.78 -14.87
CA CYS A 277 4.83 17.87 -15.03
C CYS A 277 5.42 16.45 -15.18
N ILE A 278 4.75 15.44 -14.64
CA ILE A 278 5.11 14.03 -14.84
C ILE A 278 3.96 13.32 -15.53
N ILE A 279 4.29 12.54 -16.57
CA ILE A 279 3.37 11.61 -17.21
C ILE A 279 3.76 10.16 -16.96
N VAL A 280 2.76 9.27 -16.92
CA VAL A 280 2.95 7.82 -16.75
C VAL A 280 2.13 7.08 -17.82
N PRO A 281 2.76 6.56 -18.89
CA PRO A 281 2.12 5.61 -19.78
C PRO A 281 1.85 4.29 -19.05
N SER A 282 0.59 3.92 -18.90
CA SER A 282 0.19 2.71 -18.18
C SER A 282 -0.43 1.69 -19.11
N TRP A 283 0.13 0.48 -19.10
CA TRP A 283 -0.41 -0.65 -19.86
C TRP A 283 -1.80 -1.03 -19.34
N THR A 284 -2.76 -1.06 -20.26
CA THR A 284 -4.17 -1.37 -19.99
C THR A 284 -4.59 -2.56 -20.86
N VAL A 285 -5.21 -3.56 -20.24
CA VAL A 285 -5.73 -4.75 -20.93
C VAL A 285 -7.18 -4.94 -20.54
N GLU A 286 -8.06 -5.00 -21.53
CA GLU A 286 -9.51 -5.22 -21.29
C GLU A 286 -10.07 -4.26 -20.21
N SER A 287 -9.73 -2.97 -20.34
CA SER A 287 -10.11 -1.89 -19.41
C SER A 287 -9.52 -1.99 -17.99
N LYS A 288 -8.59 -2.91 -17.74
CA LYS A 288 -7.87 -3.03 -16.48
C LYS A 288 -6.48 -2.45 -16.61
N THR A 289 -6.18 -1.46 -15.79
CA THR A 289 -4.86 -0.81 -15.70
C THR A 289 -4.24 -1.16 -14.34
N PRO A 290 -3.33 -2.15 -14.24
CA PRO A 290 -2.88 -2.68 -12.95
C PRO A 290 -2.28 -1.64 -11.99
N ILE A 291 -1.71 -0.57 -12.53
CA ILE A 291 -1.07 0.50 -11.76
C ILE A 291 -2.04 1.64 -11.39
N LYS A 292 -3.28 1.64 -11.89
CA LYS A 292 -4.24 2.76 -11.72
C LYS A 292 -4.40 3.19 -10.26
N SER A 293 -4.72 2.26 -9.36
CA SER A 293 -4.91 2.59 -7.94
C SER A 293 -3.68 3.22 -7.31
N LEU A 294 -2.48 2.74 -7.67
CA LEU A 294 -1.22 3.30 -7.20
C LEU A 294 -1.02 4.74 -7.70
N LEU A 295 -1.36 5.03 -8.95
CA LEU A 295 -1.24 6.36 -9.53
C LEU A 295 -2.25 7.35 -8.93
N ILE A 296 -3.51 6.95 -8.78
CA ILE A 296 -4.52 7.79 -8.13
C ILE A 296 -4.13 8.13 -6.69
N GLN A 297 -3.60 7.16 -5.92
CA GLN A 297 -3.10 7.37 -4.56
C GLN A 297 -1.88 8.30 -4.47
N ASN A 298 -1.21 8.58 -5.59
CA ASN A 298 -0.09 9.52 -5.68
C ASN A 298 -0.49 10.77 -6.48
N ASP A 299 -1.77 11.12 -6.49
CA ASP A 299 -2.33 12.35 -7.08
C ASP A 299 -2.15 12.49 -8.59
N TYR A 300 -2.03 11.36 -9.30
CA TYR A 300 -2.13 11.40 -10.75
C TYR A 300 -3.57 11.35 -11.21
N SER A 301 -3.86 12.09 -12.26
CA SER A 301 -5.16 12.05 -12.94
C SER A 301 -5.02 11.38 -14.30
N GLU A 302 -6.00 10.56 -14.65
CA GLU A 302 -6.14 10.03 -16.00
C GLU A 302 -6.39 11.18 -16.99
N TRP A 303 -5.76 11.11 -18.16
CA TRP A 303 -5.89 12.15 -19.17
C TRP A 303 -6.25 11.60 -20.56
N LEU A 304 -5.56 10.57 -21.04
CA LEU A 304 -5.68 10.13 -22.44
C LEU A 304 -5.55 8.62 -22.56
N GLU A 305 -6.32 7.99 -23.45
CA GLU A 305 -6.16 6.58 -23.82
C GLU A 305 -5.77 6.46 -25.30
N ASN A 306 -4.70 5.72 -25.61
CA ASN A 306 -4.40 5.27 -26.97
C ASN A 306 -4.64 3.76 -27.10
N ARG A 307 -5.73 3.40 -27.78
CA ARG A 307 -6.18 2.01 -27.96
C ARG A 307 -5.34 1.17 -28.91
N SER A 308 -4.49 1.80 -29.73
CA SER A 308 -3.65 1.11 -30.72
C SER A 308 -2.17 1.24 -30.43
N TYR A 309 -1.79 1.62 -29.21
CA TYR A 309 -0.43 2.03 -28.88
C TYR A 309 0.64 0.98 -29.21
N TRP A 310 0.39 -0.30 -28.89
CA TRP A 310 1.28 -1.42 -29.20
C TRP A 310 0.73 -2.31 -30.31
N LYS A 311 -0.30 -1.88 -31.06
CA LYS A 311 -1.01 -2.76 -31.99
C LYS A 311 -0.06 -3.33 -33.04
N ASP A 312 0.70 -2.47 -33.70
CA ASP A 312 1.62 -2.87 -34.77
C ASP A 312 2.75 -3.74 -34.23
N GLU A 313 3.35 -3.40 -33.09
CA GLU A 313 4.44 -4.18 -32.50
C GLU A 313 3.99 -5.56 -31.98
N CYS A 314 2.79 -5.62 -31.40
CA CYS A 314 2.18 -6.85 -30.88
C CYS A 314 1.74 -7.77 -32.01
N GLU A 315 1.06 -7.25 -33.04
CA GLU A 315 0.62 -8.02 -34.21
C GLU A 315 1.81 -8.50 -35.06
N ALA A 316 2.88 -7.71 -35.15
CA ALA A 316 4.14 -8.11 -35.77
C ALA A 316 5.00 -9.05 -34.91
N LYS A 317 4.54 -9.41 -33.70
CA LYS A 317 5.24 -10.30 -32.74
C LYS A 317 6.68 -9.85 -32.45
N LYS A 318 6.90 -8.54 -32.31
CA LYS A 318 8.22 -7.99 -31.95
C LYS A 318 8.66 -8.36 -30.53
N PHE A 319 7.73 -8.76 -29.68
CA PHE A 319 7.95 -9.26 -28.33
C PHE A 319 6.85 -10.25 -27.93
N GLU A 320 7.09 -11.09 -26.92
CA GLU A 320 6.12 -12.06 -26.40
C GLU A 320 5.16 -11.37 -25.42
N CYS A 321 4.10 -10.74 -25.93
CA CYS A 321 3.11 -10.06 -25.08
C CYS A 321 2.29 -11.05 -24.24
N VAL A 322 2.26 -10.84 -22.92
CA VAL A 322 1.48 -11.67 -21.97
C VAL A 322 -0.04 -11.62 -22.15
N ALA A 323 -0.56 -10.62 -22.87
CA ALA A 323 -1.99 -10.44 -23.13
C ALA A 323 -2.41 -10.78 -24.58
N TYR A 324 -1.49 -11.27 -25.41
CA TYR A 324 -1.81 -11.63 -26.79
C TYR A 324 -2.41 -13.05 -26.85
N ASP A 325 -3.62 -13.15 -27.41
CA ASP A 325 -4.36 -14.41 -27.59
C ASP A 325 -4.82 -14.63 -29.04
N GLY A 326 -4.08 -14.06 -29.99
CA GLY A 326 -4.41 -14.07 -31.42
C GLY A 326 -4.75 -12.69 -31.99
N LYS A 327 -5.03 -11.71 -31.12
CA LYS A 327 -5.16 -10.29 -31.47
C LYS A 327 -4.59 -9.40 -30.36
N CYS A 328 -4.11 -8.20 -30.71
CA CYS A 328 -3.69 -7.25 -29.69
C CYS A 328 -4.93 -6.69 -28.95
N LYS A 329 -4.91 -6.78 -27.62
CA LYS A 329 -5.97 -6.27 -26.71
C LYS A 329 -5.49 -5.13 -25.81
N CYS A 330 -4.25 -4.67 -26.03
CA CYS A 330 -3.59 -3.72 -25.15
C CYS A 330 -3.85 -2.29 -25.61
N SER A 331 -4.23 -1.43 -24.68
CA SER A 331 -4.20 0.03 -24.83
C SER A 331 -3.20 0.62 -23.83
N VAL A 332 -2.83 1.88 -24.03
CA VAL A 332 -2.12 2.65 -23.01
C VAL A 332 -3.04 3.73 -22.47
N THR A 333 -3.08 3.87 -21.16
CA THR A 333 -3.74 4.98 -20.47
C THR A 333 -2.65 5.88 -19.90
N PHE A 334 -2.67 7.15 -20.28
CA PHE A 334 -1.76 8.17 -19.78
C PHE A 334 -2.35 8.82 -18.53
N TYR A 335 -1.53 8.82 -17.49
CA TYR A 335 -1.77 9.56 -16.26
C TYR A 335 -0.84 10.76 -16.20
N ARG A 336 -1.27 11.86 -15.60
CA ARG A 336 -0.46 13.06 -15.40
C ARG A 336 -0.55 13.58 -13.97
N LYS A 337 0.52 14.21 -13.52
CA LYS A 337 0.58 15.01 -12.29
C LYS A 337 1.19 16.37 -12.65
N GLY A 338 0.34 17.39 -12.61
CA GLY A 338 0.73 18.78 -12.87
C GLY A 338 1.16 19.50 -11.60
N ARG A 339 2.00 20.54 -11.74
CA ARG A 339 2.53 21.36 -10.63
C ARG A 339 3.24 20.50 -9.57
N ILE A 340 4.34 19.87 -9.99
CA ILE A 340 5.19 19.06 -9.11
C ILE A 340 6.27 19.87 -8.40
#